data_AF-A0A9P0ZVI0-F1
#
_entry.id   AF-A0A9P0ZVI0-F1
#
_cell.length_a   1.000
_cell.length_b   1.000
_cell.length_c   1.000
_cell.angle_alpha   90.00
_cell.angle_beta   90.00
_cell.angle_gamma   90.00
#
_symmetry.space_group_name_H-M   'P 1'
#
loop_
_entity.id
_entity.type
_entity.pdbx_description
1 polymer ?
#
loop_
_entity_poly.entity_id
_entity_poly.type
_entity_poly.pdbx_seq_one_letter_code
_entity_poly.pdbx_strand_id
1 'polypeptide(L)'
;MATRRCLQNLLWQSPSLIFFSNPFLKSLKILNPVFLNSLRALTSSQDCLDISTKLHSQYSLHSQYSFLSRNFCSKHKNGNDDGSGDESEEETDDYSDDEEDNEKVLQADSGPKSPEDKLKEAADIGYEVIGPLKKSDRVFKPYEPVFAVVQIGSHQFKVSNGDSIFVERLKYCDVNDKLILSKVMMLGSKTQTIIGRPILPDAAVHAVVEEHALDAKVIIFKKKRRKNYRRTRGHRQELTKLRITDIQGIEKPEVIEEGKGSGSKTANMVSLAAA
;
A
#
# COMPACT_ATOMS: atom_id res chain seq x y z
N MET A 1 -25.98 4.17 48.69
CA MET A 1 -27.25 3.94 47.95
C MET A 1 -26.86 3.63 46.51
N ALA A 2 -27.12 2.49 45.89
CA ALA A 2 -28.25 1.58 46.00
C ALA A 2 -27.81 0.10 45.97
N THR A 3 -28.57 -0.73 46.67
CA THR A 3 -28.60 -2.19 46.56
C THR A 3 -29.77 -2.59 45.64
N ARG A 4 -29.58 -3.68 44.87
CA ARG A 4 -30.56 -4.73 44.45
C ARG A 4 -29.93 -5.55 43.31
N ARG A 5 -29.49 -6.79 43.57
CA ARG A 5 -30.24 -8.07 43.41
C ARG A 5 -30.68 -8.28 41.96
N CYS A 6 -30.14 -9.24 41.22
CA CYS A 6 -30.63 -10.63 41.01
C CYS A 6 -29.95 -11.09 39.67
N LEU A 7 -29.57 -12.32 39.34
CA LEU A 7 -29.92 -13.69 39.73
C LEU A 7 -28.75 -14.63 39.37
N GLN A 8 -28.46 -15.58 40.24
CA GLN A 8 -27.96 -16.90 39.86
C GLN A 8 -29.14 -17.72 39.32
N ASN A 9 -28.91 -18.52 38.27
CA ASN A 9 -29.50 -19.86 38.05
C ASN A 9 -28.84 -20.47 36.81
N LEU A 10 -27.99 -21.48 37.01
CA LEU A 10 -28.29 -22.93 36.95
C LEU A 10 -28.04 -23.50 35.55
N LEU A 11 -26.85 -24.09 35.41
CA LEU A 11 -26.52 -25.14 34.46
C LEU A 11 -27.43 -26.35 34.73
N TRP A 12 -27.90 -27.06 33.70
CA TRP A 12 -28.01 -28.52 33.65
C TRP A 12 -28.26 -29.02 32.23
N GLN A 13 -27.85 -30.26 32.00
CA GLN A 13 -27.58 -30.96 30.74
C GLN A 13 -28.83 -31.54 30.07
N SER A 14 -28.81 -31.70 28.73
CA SER A 14 -28.71 -33.01 28.05
C SER A 14 -28.99 -32.89 26.52
N PRO A 15 -28.40 -33.78 25.68
CA PRO A 15 -28.54 -33.76 24.23
C PRO A 15 -29.65 -34.72 23.77
N SER A 16 -30.39 -34.36 22.71
CA SER A 16 -31.26 -35.29 21.99
C SER A 16 -30.80 -35.43 20.54
N LEU A 17 -30.42 -36.66 20.22
CA LEU A 17 -30.19 -37.18 18.88
C LEU A 17 -31.52 -37.26 18.14
N ILE A 18 -31.60 -36.69 16.93
CA ILE A 18 -32.62 -37.06 15.97
C ILE A 18 -31.92 -37.38 14.64
N PHE A 19 -31.87 -38.68 14.36
CA PHE A 19 -31.67 -39.26 13.05
C PHE A 19 -32.87 -38.91 12.16
N PHE A 20 -32.61 -38.32 11.00
CA PHE A 20 -33.48 -38.49 9.83
C PHE A 20 -32.63 -38.82 8.62
N SER A 21 -32.75 -40.08 8.23
CA SER A 21 -32.35 -40.64 6.94
C SER A 21 -33.16 -40.00 5.81
N ASN A 22 -32.49 -39.55 4.76
CA ASN A 22 -33.04 -39.70 3.42
C ASN A 22 -31.92 -39.86 2.37
N PRO A 23 -31.98 -40.92 1.54
CA PRO A 23 -30.97 -41.23 0.54
C PRO A 23 -31.37 -40.68 -0.83
N PHE A 24 -30.51 -39.94 -1.52
CA PHE A 24 -30.59 -39.83 -2.98
C PHE A 24 -29.29 -39.23 -3.56
N LEU A 25 -28.88 -39.76 -4.73
CA LEU A 25 -27.77 -39.36 -5.60
C LEU A 25 -26.39 -39.98 -5.22
N LYS A 26 -26.07 -41.19 -5.69
CA LYS A 26 -25.57 -41.58 -7.04
C LYS A 26 -24.29 -40.85 -7.50
N SER A 27 -23.23 -41.67 -7.59
CA SER A 27 -22.23 -41.72 -8.66
C SER A 27 -21.32 -40.51 -8.85
N LEU A 28 -20.02 -40.68 -8.58
CA LEU A 28 -18.95 -40.41 -9.55
C LEU A 28 -17.69 -41.23 -9.17
N LYS A 29 -17.19 -42.02 -10.13
CA LYS A 29 -15.91 -42.72 -10.12
C LYS A 29 -14.83 -41.76 -10.64
N ILE A 30 -13.67 -41.66 -9.97
CA ILE A 30 -12.42 -41.13 -10.52
C ILE A 30 -11.29 -41.96 -9.85
N LEU A 31 -10.78 -43.00 -10.51
CA LEU A 31 -9.55 -43.04 -11.33
C LEU A 31 -8.26 -42.70 -10.58
N ASN A 32 -7.41 -43.74 -10.47
CA ASN A 32 -6.08 -43.79 -9.87
C ASN A 32 -5.09 -42.75 -10.42
N PRO A 33 -4.01 -42.48 -9.67
CA PRO A 33 -2.70 -42.33 -10.29
C PRO A 33 -1.70 -43.35 -9.73
N VAL A 34 -1.24 -44.23 -10.63
CA VAL A 34 0.00 -45.02 -10.48
C VAL A 34 1.06 -44.32 -11.34
N PHE A 35 2.33 -44.46 -10.92
CA PHE A 35 3.58 -44.16 -11.64
C PHE A 35 4.25 -42.81 -11.37
N LEU A 36 5.20 -42.83 -10.44
CA LEU A 36 6.50 -42.21 -10.63
C LEU A 36 7.60 -43.20 -10.25
N ASN A 37 8.30 -43.70 -11.27
CA ASN A 37 9.55 -44.45 -11.21
C ASN A 37 10.66 -43.54 -10.62
N SER A 38 11.36 -43.96 -9.57
CA SER A 38 12.58 -44.77 -9.57
C SER A 38 13.81 -44.06 -10.18
N LEU A 39 14.77 -43.72 -9.30
CA LEU A 39 16.21 -44.00 -9.34
C LEU A 39 17.06 -42.84 -8.79
N ARG A 40 17.69 -43.05 -7.63
CA ARG A 40 18.96 -42.45 -7.24
C ARG A 40 19.81 -43.50 -6.52
N ALA A 41 20.94 -43.85 -7.11
CA ALA A 41 22.12 -44.45 -6.51
C ALA A 41 23.32 -43.63 -7.04
N LEU A 42 24.17 -43.06 -6.17
CA LEU A 42 25.54 -43.52 -5.84
C LEU A 42 26.48 -43.42 -7.08
N THR A 43 27.68 -42.82 -7.10
CA THR A 43 28.75 -42.55 -6.11
C THR A 43 29.93 -41.83 -6.81
N SER A 44 30.71 -41.10 -6.01
CA SER A 44 32.20 -41.02 -5.96
C SER A 44 33.10 -40.44 -7.07
N SER A 45 34.28 -40.04 -6.60
CA SER A 45 35.60 -39.71 -7.22
C SER A 45 35.72 -38.33 -7.89
N GLN A 46 36.32 -37.34 -7.20
CA GLN A 46 37.76 -37.06 -7.04
C GLN A 46 38.39 -36.46 -8.31
N ASP A 47 38.76 -35.18 -8.27
CA ASP A 47 40.18 -34.78 -8.36
C ASP A 47 40.39 -33.28 -8.07
N CYS A 48 41.48 -33.04 -7.35
CA CYS A 48 41.97 -31.77 -6.83
C CYS A 48 42.81 -31.02 -7.88
N LEU A 49 42.84 -29.69 -7.85
CA LEU A 49 44.07 -28.91 -7.98
C LEU A 49 43.96 -27.57 -7.23
N ASP A 50 44.96 -27.35 -6.37
CA ASP A 50 45.23 -26.14 -5.59
C ASP A 50 45.73 -24.97 -6.44
N ILE A 51 45.47 -23.73 -6.01
CA ILE A 51 46.49 -22.68 -5.85
C ILE A 51 46.01 -21.70 -4.75
N SER A 52 46.92 -21.49 -3.79
CA SER A 52 46.77 -20.69 -2.58
C SER A 52 46.66 -19.18 -2.87
N THR A 53 45.94 -18.44 -2.03
CA THR A 53 46.50 -17.28 -1.28
C THR A 53 45.69 -17.02 0.01
N LYS A 54 46.41 -16.81 1.12
CA LYS A 54 45.94 -16.40 2.47
C LYS A 54 45.49 -14.93 2.43
N LEU A 55 44.59 -14.40 3.27
CA LEU A 55 44.68 -14.11 4.72
C LEU A 55 43.27 -13.62 5.21
N HIS A 56 42.61 -14.23 6.19
CA HIS A 56 42.58 -13.94 7.65
C HIS A 56 41.96 -12.59 8.12
N SER A 57 40.75 -12.66 8.70
CA SER A 57 40.37 -12.23 10.09
C SER A 57 38.85 -11.98 10.15
N GLN A 58 38.08 -12.94 10.67
CA GLN A 58 37.50 -12.98 12.02
C GLN A 58 36.60 -11.79 12.40
N TYR A 59 35.27 -11.99 12.36
CA TYR A 59 34.37 -11.62 13.47
C TYR A 59 33.18 -12.60 13.52
N SER A 60 33.09 -13.31 14.65
CA SER A 60 32.03 -14.24 15.04
C SER A 60 30.96 -13.50 15.84
N LEU A 61 29.70 -13.62 15.44
CA LEU A 61 28.55 -13.24 16.25
C LEU A 61 28.21 -14.39 17.21
N HIS A 62 28.15 -14.10 18.51
CA HIS A 62 27.44 -14.97 19.46
C HIS A 62 26.44 -14.17 20.29
N SER A 63 25.18 -14.44 20.00
CA SER A 63 24.00 -14.15 20.81
C SER A 63 23.96 -15.15 21.95
N GLN A 64 23.89 -14.70 23.21
CA GLN A 64 23.13 -15.38 24.27
C GLN A 64 22.62 -14.36 25.30
N TYR A 65 21.28 -14.36 25.45
CA TYR A 65 20.56 -13.68 26.53
C TYR A 65 20.83 -14.38 27.87
N SER A 66 21.05 -13.62 28.93
CA SER A 66 20.93 -14.10 30.31
C SER A 66 20.10 -13.14 31.16
N PHE A 67 19.08 -13.72 31.78
CA PHE A 67 18.19 -13.11 32.77
C PHE A 67 18.96 -12.92 34.08
N LEU A 68 18.97 -11.70 34.63
CA LEU A 68 19.47 -11.43 35.97
C LEU A 68 18.31 -11.08 36.90
N SER A 69 18.12 -11.95 37.88
CA SER A 69 17.25 -11.82 39.05
C SER A 69 17.70 -10.66 39.94
N ARG A 70 16.74 -9.86 40.40
CA ARG A 70 16.95 -8.83 41.42
C ARG A 70 17.04 -9.49 42.79
N ASN A 71 18.20 -9.39 43.44
CA ASN A 71 18.35 -9.71 44.85
C ASN A 71 17.87 -8.53 45.70
N PHE A 72 16.94 -8.84 46.61
CA PHE A 72 16.58 -8.04 47.77
C PHE A 72 17.81 -7.89 48.69
N CYS A 73 18.10 -6.68 49.15
CA CYS A 73 18.99 -6.48 50.30
C CYS A 73 18.42 -5.39 51.21
N SER A 74 18.03 -5.80 52.41
CA SER A 74 17.63 -4.96 53.53
C SER A 74 18.86 -4.42 54.24
N LYS A 75 18.90 -3.11 54.54
CA LYS A 75 19.77 -2.59 55.59
C LYS A 75 19.05 -1.51 56.38
N HIS A 76 18.63 -1.90 57.57
CA HIS A 76 18.29 -1.00 58.67
C HIS A 76 19.55 -0.24 59.11
N LYS A 77 19.44 1.08 59.26
CA LYS A 77 20.18 1.86 60.26
C LYS A 77 19.20 2.85 60.86
N ASN A 78 19.00 2.73 62.17
CA ASN A 78 18.42 3.80 62.97
C ASN A 78 19.56 4.75 63.37
N GLY A 79 19.29 6.05 63.29
CA GLY A 79 20.10 7.13 63.81
C GLY A 79 19.32 8.42 63.58
N ASN A 80 18.69 8.92 64.65
CA ASN A 80 18.11 10.26 64.68
C ASN A 80 19.27 11.27 64.71
N ASP A 81 19.19 12.32 63.91
CA ASP A 81 19.78 13.60 64.28
C ASP A 81 19.03 14.73 63.55
N ASP A 82 18.83 15.81 64.29
CA ASP A 82 17.88 16.88 64.03
C ASP A 82 18.68 18.10 63.56
N GLY A 83 18.28 18.78 62.48
CA GLY A 83 19.03 19.98 62.08
C GLY A 83 18.59 20.60 60.77
N SER A 84 17.79 21.66 60.89
CA SER A 84 17.50 22.69 59.89
C SER A 84 18.76 23.34 59.32
N GLY A 85 18.77 23.60 58.02
CA GLY A 85 19.83 24.37 57.33
C GLY A 85 19.47 24.60 55.88
N ASP A 86 18.60 25.59 55.68
CA ASP A 86 18.30 26.27 54.42
C ASP A 86 19.53 27.06 53.98
N GLU A 87 20.20 26.69 52.88
CA GLU A 87 20.97 27.58 51.97
C GLU A 87 21.15 26.83 50.63
N SER A 88 20.19 26.98 49.71
CA SER A 88 20.43 26.67 48.30
C SER A 88 21.14 27.86 47.66
N GLU A 89 22.45 27.74 47.47
CA GLU A 89 23.23 28.65 46.64
C GLU A 89 22.68 28.60 45.20
N GLU A 90 22.08 29.71 44.75
CA GLU A 90 21.68 29.94 43.37
C GLU A 90 22.94 30.22 42.54
N GLU A 91 23.52 29.18 41.94
CA GLU A 91 24.49 29.35 40.86
C GLU A 91 23.70 29.67 39.58
N THR A 92 23.60 30.96 39.27
CA THR A 92 22.96 31.45 38.05
C THR A 92 24.01 31.47 36.95
N ASP A 93 23.99 30.48 36.06
CA ASP A 93 24.84 30.46 34.87
C ASP A 93 24.33 31.52 33.89
N ASP A 94 24.99 32.68 33.89
CA ASP A 94 24.77 33.79 32.96
C ASP A 94 25.34 33.41 31.58
N TYR A 95 24.52 32.76 30.76
CA TYR A 95 24.82 32.54 29.34
C TYR A 95 24.54 33.83 28.57
N SER A 96 25.61 34.60 28.31
CA SER A 96 25.60 35.67 27.32
C SER A 96 25.41 35.09 25.92
N ASP A 97 24.19 35.25 25.41
CA ASP A 97 23.76 34.90 24.06
C ASP A 97 24.03 36.09 23.13
N ASP A 98 25.25 36.16 22.59
CA ASP A 98 25.59 37.09 21.50
C ASP A 98 25.04 36.52 20.18
N GLU A 99 23.72 36.61 19.98
CA GLU A 99 23.08 36.36 18.69
C GLU A 99 23.29 37.60 17.80
N GLU A 100 24.29 37.55 16.92
CA GLU A 100 24.40 38.50 15.81
C GLU A 100 23.21 38.31 14.86
N ASP A 101 22.40 39.37 14.76
CA ASP A 101 21.27 39.55 13.87
C ASP A 101 21.58 39.15 12.41
N ASN A 102 21.33 37.88 12.07
CA ASN A 102 20.95 37.48 10.72
C ASN A 102 19.43 37.28 10.67
N GLU A 103 18.70 38.39 10.87
CA GLU A 103 17.30 38.53 10.50
C GLU A 103 17.15 38.45 8.97
N LYS A 104 17.33 37.25 8.40
CA LYS A 104 16.50 36.85 7.27
C LYS A 104 15.13 36.53 7.84
N VAL A 105 14.36 37.60 8.06
CA VAL A 105 12.91 37.53 8.16
C VAL A 105 12.43 36.97 6.82
N LEU A 106 12.38 35.64 6.69
CA LEU A 106 11.58 34.98 5.68
C LEU A 106 10.14 35.28 6.06
N GLN A 107 9.66 36.45 5.64
CA GLN A 107 8.25 36.74 5.59
C GLN A 107 7.64 35.57 4.81
N ALA A 108 6.92 34.70 5.54
CA ALA A 108 6.09 33.67 4.97
C ALA A 108 4.96 34.42 4.26
N ASP A 109 5.27 34.91 3.06
CA ASP A 109 4.35 35.65 2.21
C ASP A 109 3.30 34.64 1.77
N SER A 110 2.24 34.56 2.58
CA SER A 110 1.04 33.75 2.38
C SER A 110 0.17 34.30 1.24
N GLY A 111 0.82 34.89 0.24
CA GLY A 111 0.21 35.34 -1.00
C GLY A 111 -0.32 34.16 -1.81
N PRO A 112 -1.30 34.41 -2.70
CA PRO A 112 -1.77 33.40 -3.62
C PRO A 112 -0.60 32.92 -4.49
N LYS A 113 -0.25 31.63 -4.39
CA LYS A 113 0.82 31.01 -5.19
C LYS A 113 0.62 31.32 -6.68
N SER A 114 1.71 31.68 -7.36
CA SER A 114 1.72 31.90 -8.80
C SER A 114 1.23 30.64 -9.53
N PRO A 115 0.55 30.76 -10.68
CA PRO A 115 0.16 29.61 -11.49
C PRO A 115 1.32 28.66 -11.79
N GLU A 116 2.52 29.21 -12.03
CA GLU A 116 3.73 28.43 -12.29
C GLU A 116 4.14 27.56 -11.10
N ASP A 117 3.98 28.06 -9.87
CA ASP A 117 4.33 27.32 -8.67
C ASP A 117 3.37 26.15 -8.43
N LYS A 118 2.08 26.34 -8.77
CA LYS A 118 1.09 25.25 -8.71
C LYS A 118 1.45 24.12 -9.67
N LEU A 119 1.90 24.46 -10.89
CA LEU A 119 2.33 23.47 -11.88
C LEU A 119 3.58 22.73 -11.42
N LYS A 120 4.58 23.43 -10.85
CA LYS A 120 5.77 22.81 -10.27
C LYS A 120 5.41 21.84 -9.15
N GLU A 121 4.55 22.26 -8.22
CA GLU A 121 4.09 21.38 -7.13
C GLU A 121 3.30 20.16 -7.63
N ALA A 122 2.50 20.31 -8.68
CA ALA A 122 1.82 19.18 -9.33
C ALA A 122 2.84 18.19 -9.94
N ALA A 123 3.83 18.71 -10.68
CA ALA A 123 4.89 17.92 -11.28
C ALA A 123 5.75 17.20 -10.23
N ASP A 124 6.02 17.84 -9.09
CA ASP A 124 6.73 17.24 -7.96
C ASP A 124 5.95 16.09 -7.33
N ILE A 125 4.62 16.16 -7.27
CA ILE A 125 3.78 15.03 -6.84
C ILE A 125 3.76 13.93 -7.92
N GLY A 126 3.93 14.30 -9.19
CA GLY A 126 4.07 13.38 -10.33
C GLY A 126 2.91 13.41 -11.32
N TYR A 127 2.14 14.49 -11.37
CA TYR A 127 1.03 14.65 -12.32
C TYR A 127 1.02 16.02 -12.99
N GLU A 128 0.50 16.05 -14.21
CA GLU A 128 0.27 17.25 -15.00
C GLU A 128 -1.20 17.31 -15.40
N VAL A 129 -1.80 18.49 -15.36
CA VAL A 129 -3.20 18.71 -15.71
C VAL A 129 -3.28 19.22 -17.15
N ILE A 130 -3.91 18.45 -18.04
CA ILE A 130 -4.13 18.86 -19.44
C ILE A 130 -5.35 19.80 -19.54
N GLY A 131 -6.38 19.52 -18.72
CA GLY A 131 -7.64 20.25 -18.70
C GLY A 131 -8.87 19.34 -18.72
N PRO A 132 -10.08 19.90 -18.84
CA PRO A 132 -11.31 19.15 -18.64
C PRO A 132 -11.62 18.17 -19.78
N LEU A 133 -12.21 17.04 -19.42
CA LEU A 133 -12.76 16.05 -20.34
C LEU A 133 -13.99 16.62 -21.04
N LYS A 134 -13.97 16.61 -22.38
CA LYS A 134 -15.15 16.99 -23.17
C LYS A 134 -16.08 15.78 -23.30
N LYS A 135 -17.39 16.02 -23.32
CA LYS A 135 -18.42 14.97 -23.48
C LYS A 135 -18.27 14.15 -24.78
N SER A 136 -17.66 14.74 -25.81
CA SER A 136 -17.36 14.08 -27.08
C SER A 136 -16.20 13.09 -27.01
N ASP A 137 -15.30 13.24 -26.03
CA ASP A 137 -14.05 12.49 -25.96
C ASP A 137 -14.35 11.07 -25.48
N ARG A 138 -14.20 10.06 -26.36
CA ARG A 138 -14.30 8.65 -26.00
C ARG A 138 -12.96 8.14 -25.50
N VAL A 139 -12.61 8.50 -24.27
CA VAL A 139 -11.25 8.27 -23.72
C VAL A 139 -11.07 6.84 -23.19
N PHE A 140 -12.15 6.19 -22.76
CA PHE A 140 -12.09 4.81 -22.26
C PHE A 140 -12.01 3.81 -23.41
N LYS A 141 -10.88 3.12 -23.50
CA LYS A 141 -10.59 2.05 -24.45
C LYS A 141 -10.97 0.69 -23.86
N PRO A 142 -11.16 -0.36 -24.68
CA PRO A 142 -11.24 -1.73 -24.17
C PRO A 142 -9.95 -2.11 -23.45
N TYR A 143 -10.03 -3.16 -22.62
CA TYR A 143 -8.89 -3.65 -21.86
C TYR A 143 -7.72 -4.04 -22.77
N GLU A 144 -6.54 -3.53 -22.46
CA GLU A 144 -5.28 -3.88 -23.12
C GLU A 144 -4.42 -4.69 -22.14
N PRO A 145 -3.74 -5.77 -22.57
CA PRO A 145 -2.93 -6.64 -21.71
C PRO A 145 -1.56 -6.01 -21.37
N VAL A 146 -1.59 -4.80 -20.82
CA VAL A 146 -0.45 -3.97 -20.44
C VAL A 146 -0.71 -3.42 -19.03
N PHE A 147 0.37 -3.27 -18.26
CA PHE A 147 0.32 -2.61 -16.96
C PHE A 147 1.50 -1.66 -16.76
N ALA A 148 1.32 -0.68 -15.89
CA ALA A 148 2.33 0.25 -15.45
C ALA A 148 2.42 0.24 -13.92
N VAL A 149 3.57 0.61 -13.38
CA VAL A 149 3.72 1.00 -11.97
C VAL A 149 3.98 2.49 -11.94
N VAL A 150 3.02 3.23 -11.40
CA VAL A 150 3.05 4.69 -11.28
C VAL A 150 3.28 5.09 -9.83
N GLN A 151 4.03 6.16 -9.62
CA GLN A 151 4.20 6.78 -8.31
C GLN A 151 3.46 8.11 -8.26
N ILE A 152 2.56 8.25 -7.29
CA ILE A 152 1.84 9.50 -7.02
C ILE A 152 2.15 9.88 -5.58
N GLY A 153 2.85 11.01 -5.39
CA GLY A 153 3.40 11.39 -4.09
C GLY A 153 4.38 10.33 -3.58
N SER A 154 4.08 9.77 -2.40
CA SER A 154 4.90 8.72 -1.76
C SER A 154 4.39 7.30 -2.00
N HIS A 155 3.29 7.12 -2.73
CA HIS A 155 2.66 5.82 -2.94
C HIS A 155 2.85 5.32 -4.38
N GLN A 156 3.02 4.01 -4.53
CA GLN A 156 3.16 3.34 -5.81
C GLN A 156 1.93 2.47 -6.08
N PHE A 157 1.44 2.52 -7.31
CA PHE A 157 0.25 1.79 -7.75
C PHE A 157 0.56 1.01 -9.02
N LYS A 158 0.17 -0.26 -9.04
CA LYS A 158 0.09 -1.03 -10.28
C LYS A 158 -1.26 -0.72 -10.95
N VAL A 159 -1.21 -0.33 -12.21
CA VAL A 159 -2.38 0.10 -12.97
C VAL A 159 -2.41 -0.52 -14.36
N SER A 160 -3.61 -0.84 -14.82
CA SER A 160 -3.94 -1.20 -16.20
C SER A 160 -5.01 -0.25 -16.75
N ASN A 161 -5.25 -0.32 -18.06
CA ASN A 161 -6.30 0.47 -18.70
C ASN A 161 -7.68 0.13 -18.10
N GLY A 162 -8.43 1.16 -17.70
CA GLY A 162 -9.75 1.01 -17.11
C GLY A 162 -9.72 0.67 -15.61
N ASP A 163 -8.58 0.75 -14.93
CA ASP A 163 -8.56 0.63 -13.48
C ASP A 163 -9.00 1.92 -12.79
N SER A 164 -9.65 1.79 -11.64
CA SER A 164 -9.94 2.90 -10.74
C SER A 164 -9.07 2.80 -9.48
N ILE A 165 -8.31 3.85 -9.19
CA ILE A 165 -7.44 3.93 -8.00
C ILE A 165 -7.85 5.10 -7.11
N PHE A 166 -7.71 4.92 -5.80
CA PHE A 166 -7.83 6.00 -4.82
C PHE A 166 -6.43 6.49 -4.46
N VAL A 167 -6.23 7.79 -4.56
CA VAL A 167 -4.97 8.46 -4.23
C VAL A 167 -5.21 9.57 -3.23
N GLU A 168 -4.13 10.09 -2.65
CA GLU A 168 -4.17 11.29 -1.82
C GLU A 168 -4.82 12.47 -2.55
N ARG A 169 -5.36 13.43 -1.81
CA ARG A 169 -6.02 14.60 -2.39
C ARG A 169 -5.06 15.40 -3.28
N LEU A 170 -5.35 15.42 -4.58
CA LEU A 170 -4.67 16.27 -5.55
C LEU A 170 -5.29 17.68 -5.50
N LYS A 171 -4.49 18.71 -5.23
CA LYS A 171 -4.99 20.07 -4.95
C LYS A 171 -5.33 20.89 -6.18
N TYR A 172 -4.71 20.59 -7.32
CA TYR A 172 -4.71 21.44 -8.52
C TYR A 172 -5.51 20.87 -9.68
N CYS A 173 -6.35 19.87 -9.42
CA CYS A 173 -7.24 19.28 -10.42
C CYS A 173 -8.69 19.31 -9.94
N ASP A 174 -9.60 19.46 -10.89
CA ASP A 174 -11.03 19.40 -10.69
C ASP A 174 -11.61 18.08 -11.22
N VAL A 175 -12.89 17.86 -10.91
CA VAL A 175 -13.61 16.66 -11.36
C VAL A 175 -13.78 16.70 -12.88
N ASN A 176 -13.52 15.57 -13.53
CA ASN A 176 -13.44 15.39 -14.99
C ASN A 176 -12.19 15.96 -15.65
N ASP A 177 -11.16 16.39 -14.91
CA ASP A 177 -9.90 16.76 -15.56
C ASP A 177 -9.13 15.54 -16.07
N LYS A 178 -8.47 15.73 -17.22
CA LYS A 178 -7.50 14.81 -17.80
C LYS A 178 -6.13 15.08 -17.23
N LEU A 179 -5.52 14.04 -16.67
CA LEU A 179 -4.21 14.06 -16.04
C LEU A 179 -3.23 13.19 -16.81
N ILE A 180 -1.98 13.64 -16.87
CA ILE A 180 -0.84 12.81 -17.25
C ILE A 180 -0.05 12.51 -15.99
N LEU A 181 0.19 11.23 -15.72
CA LEU A 181 1.07 10.78 -14.64
C LEU A 181 2.47 10.58 -15.22
N SER A 182 3.38 11.48 -14.89
CA SER A 182 4.74 11.53 -15.45
C SER A 182 5.71 10.59 -14.69
N LYS A 183 5.43 10.28 -13.42
CA LYS A 183 6.28 9.40 -12.59
C LYS A 183 5.94 7.92 -12.80
N VAL A 184 6.41 7.37 -13.92
CA VAL A 184 6.29 5.95 -14.23
C VAL A 184 7.59 5.22 -13.89
N MET A 185 7.50 4.16 -13.09
CA MET A 185 8.68 3.40 -12.63
C MET A 185 8.92 2.14 -13.46
N MET A 186 7.85 1.51 -13.95
CA MET A 186 7.94 0.27 -14.71
C MET A 186 6.75 0.15 -15.67
N LEU A 187 7.01 -0.40 -16.86
CA LEU A 187 5.99 -0.82 -17.82
C LEU A 187 6.13 -2.32 -18.07
N GLY A 188 5.00 -3.01 -18.17
CA GLY A 188 4.97 -4.45 -18.40
C GLY A 188 3.90 -4.83 -19.41
N SER A 189 4.28 -5.69 -20.34
CA SER A 189 3.45 -6.35 -21.33
C SER A 189 3.69 -7.85 -21.25
N LYS A 190 2.93 -8.64 -22.02
CA LYS A 190 3.13 -10.09 -22.11
C LYS A 190 4.51 -10.46 -22.67
N THR A 191 5.07 -9.63 -23.54
CA THR A 191 6.32 -9.89 -24.27
C THR A 191 7.53 -9.19 -23.67
N GLN A 192 7.34 -8.03 -23.04
CA GLN A 192 8.44 -7.18 -22.60
C GLN A 192 8.14 -6.51 -21.26
N THR A 193 9.20 -6.27 -20.48
CA THR A 193 9.15 -5.53 -19.23
C THR A 193 10.25 -4.48 -19.26
N ILE A 194 9.87 -3.22 -19.10
CA ILE A 194 10.77 -2.07 -19.10
C ILE A 194 10.82 -1.53 -17.68
N ILE A 195 12.00 -1.51 -17.07
CA ILE A 195 12.22 -1.10 -15.68
C ILE A 195 13.02 0.21 -15.67
N GLY A 196 12.49 1.23 -15.00
CA GLY A 196 13.11 2.55 -14.86
C GLY A 196 14.23 2.60 -13.83
N ARG A 197 15.05 3.66 -13.91
CA ARG A 197 16.12 3.96 -12.94
C ARG A 197 16.24 5.47 -12.72
N PRO A 198 15.48 6.08 -11.78
CA PRO A 198 14.32 5.55 -11.04
C PRO A 198 12.99 5.65 -11.81
N ILE A 199 12.89 6.59 -12.75
CA ILE A 199 11.70 6.84 -13.60
C ILE A 199 12.01 6.52 -15.07
N LEU A 200 10.98 6.27 -15.86
CA LEU A 200 11.04 6.08 -17.31
C LEU A 200 10.68 7.40 -18.01
N PRO A 201 11.58 7.99 -18.82
CA PRO A 201 11.36 9.31 -19.41
C PRO A 201 10.29 9.34 -20.51
N ASP A 202 10.21 8.28 -21.32
CA ASP A 202 9.31 8.22 -22.49
C ASP A 202 7.95 7.58 -22.18
N ALA A 203 7.68 7.33 -20.89
CA ALA A 203 6.48 6.67 -20.43
C ALA A 203 5.49 7.69 -19.85
N ALA A 204 4.23 7.59 -20.27
CA ALA A 204 3.16 8.43 -19.75
C ALA A 204 1.90 7.60 -19.52
N VAL A 205 1.25 7.82 -18.37
CA VAL A 205 -0.05 7.20 -18.06
C VAL A 205 -1.12 8.28 -18.02
N HIS A 206 -2.12 8.13 -18.88
CA HIS A 206 -3.24 9.06 -18.98
C HIS A 206 -4.35 8.62 -18.04
N ALA A 207 -4.86 9.55 -17.23
CA ALA A 207 -5.92 9.31 -16.27
C ALA A 207 -6.97 10.42 -16.29
N VAL A 208 -8.15 10.13 -15.77
CA VAL A 208 -9.24 11.10 -15.57
C VAL A 208 -9.62 11.12 -14.10
N VAL A 209 -9.88 12.31 -13.56
CA VAL A 209 -10.44 12.47 -12.22
C VAL A 209 -11.93 12.17 -12.26
N GLU A 210 -12.37 11.10 -11.60
CA GLU A 210 -13.79 10.76 -11.49
C GLU A 210 -14.50 11.54 -10.39
N GLU A 211 -13.89 11.60 -9.21
CA GLU A 211 -14.47 12.27 -8.05
C GLU A 211 -13.41 12.60 -6.99
N HIS A 212 -13.76 13.56 -6.12
CA HIS A 212 -13.07 13.80 -4.86
C HIS A 212 -13.94 13.26 -3.73
N ALA A 213 -13.45 12.25 -3.03
CA ALA A 213 -14.21 11.49 -2.04
C ALA A 213 -13.63 11.71 -0.63
N LEU A 214 -14.48 11.52 0.38
CA LEU A 214 -14.04 11.39 1.77
C LEU A 214 -13.94 9.92 2.12
N ASP A 215 -12.84 9.53 2.73
CA ASP A 215 -12.64 8.19 3.26
C ASP A 215 -13.61 7.91 4.43
N ALA A 216 -13.71 6.63 4.77
CA ALA A 216 -14.43 6.17 5.94
C ALA A 216 -13.98 6.92 7.20
N LYS A 217 -14.92 7.19 8.11
CA LYS A 217 -14.59 7.88 9.36
C LYS A 217 -13.73 6.98 10.23
N VAL A 218 -12.50 7.39 10.50
CA VAL A 218 -11.62 6.76 11.48
C VAL A 218 -11.86 7.41 12.84
N ILE A 219 -12.22 6.62 13.86
CA ILE A 219 -12.45 7.13 15.21
C ILE A 219 -11.17 6.98 16.03
N ILE A 220 -10.59 8.12 16.42
CA ILE A 220 -9.43 8.21 17.30
C ILE A 220 -9.93 8.32 18.74
N PHE A 221 -9.80 7.22 19.49
CA PHE A 221 -10.17 7.18 20.90
C PHE A 221 -8.93 7.16 21.80
N LYS A 222 -8.77 8.18 22.64
CA LYS A 222 -7.67 8.32 23.60
C LYS A 222 -8.22 8.16 25.02
N LYS A 223 -7.64 7.25 25.82
CA LYS A 223 -8.03 7.04 27.23
C LYS A 223 -6.79 6.79 28.09
N LYS A 224 -6.71 7.44 29.26
CA LYS A 224 -5.70 7.14 30.29
C LYS A 224 -6.37 6.50 31.50
N ARG A 225 -5.83 5.37 31.95
CA ARG A 225 -6.38 4.58 33.06
C ARG A 225 -6.30 5.37 34.38
N ARG A 226 -7.38 5.37 35.18
CA ARG A 226 -7.49 6.06 36.49
C ARG A 226 -7.22 7.58 36.48
N LYS A 227 -7.10 8.22 35.32
CA LYS A 227 -6.83 9.67 35.20
C LYS A 227 -8.05 10.49 34.74
N ASN A 228 -9.25 9.90 34.76
CA ASN A 228 -10.50 10.47 34.21
C ASN A 228 -10.34 11.13 32.83
N TYR A 229 -9.33 10.73 32.06
CA TYR A 229 -9.03 11.28 30.76
C TYR A 229 -9.55 10.32 29.70
N ARG A 230 -10.54 10.78 28.94
CA ARG A 230 -11.07 10.13 27.74
C ARG A 230 -11.41 11.20 26.71
N ARG A 231 -10.97 11.02 25.46
CA ARG A 231 -11.26 11.90 24.32
C ARG A 231 -11.54 11.04 23.10
N THR A 232 -12.62 11.36 22.38
CA THR A 232 -12.98 10.72 21.11
C THR A 232 -12.97 11.80 20.04
N ARG A 233 -12.24 11.59 18.94
CA ARG A 233 -12.21 12.48 17.77
C ARG A 233 -12.42 11.64 16.52
N GLY A 234 -13.18 12.15 15.56
CA GLY A 234 -13.25 11.54 14.23
C GLY A 234 -12.22 12.18 13.30
N HIS A 235 -11.65 11.39 12.40
CA HIS A 235 -10.87 11.83 11.25
C HIS A 235 -11.50 11.27 9.97
N ARG A 236 -11.47 12.05 8.89
CA ARG A 236 -11.82 11.62 7.54
C ARG A 236 -10.77 12.20 6.60
N GLN A 237 -10.16 11.34 5.80
CA GLN A 237 -9.17 11.76 4.84
C GLN A 237 -9.85 12.08 3.52
N GLU A 238 -9.45 13.18 2.88
CA GLU A 238 -9.85 13.48 1.50
C GLU A 238 -8.99 12.68 0.53
N LEU A 239 -9.65 12.04 -0.43
CA LEU A 239 -9.04 11.21 -1.47
C LEU A 239 -9.52 11.69 -2.84
N THR A 240 -8.72 11.40 -3.87
CA THR A 240 -9.11 11.59 -5.26
C THR A 240 -9.20 10.22 -5.93
N LYS A 241 -10.31 9.98 -6.63
CA LYS A 241 -10.51 8.77 -7.40
C LYS A 241 -10.09 9.03 -8.85
N LEU A 242 -9.08 8.31 -9.30
CA LEU A 242 -8.58 8.38 -10.67
C LEU A 242 -9.03 7.15 -11.44
N ARG A 243 -9.40 7.36 -12.69
CA ARG A 243 -9.67 6.30 -13.66
C ARG A 243 -8.59 6.33 -14.73
N ILE A 244 -7.89 5.22 -14.89
CA ILE A 244 -6.80 5.09 -15.85
C ILE A 244 -7.39 4.85 -17.24
N THR A 245 -6.87 5.57 -18.23
CA THR A 245 -7.42 5.59 -19.59
C THR A 245 -6.49 5.03 -20.65
N ASP A 246 -5.19 5.30 -20.54
CA ASP A 246 -4.21 4.82 -21.51
C ASP A 246 -2.83 4.74 -20.87
N ILE A 247 -2.04 3.80 -21.37
CA ILE A 247 -0.64 3.60 -20.99
C ILE A 247 0.20 3.72 -22.27
N GLN A 248 1.16 4.64 -22.26
CA GLN A 248 2.05 4.94 -23.38
C GLN A 248 3.50 4.56 -23.05
N GLY A 249 4.31 4.30 -24.08
CA GLY A 249 5.73 3.96 -23.93
C GLY A 249 6.07 2.46 -23.95
N ILE A 250 5.12 1.61 -24.37
CA ILE A 250 5.33 0.17 -24.52
C ILE A 250 4.60 -0.36 -25.75
N GLU A 251 5.21 -1.32 -26.45
CA GLU A 251 4.58 -2.01 -27.57
C GLU A 251 3.42 -2.87 -27.04
N LYS A 252 2.24 -2.62 -27.59
CA LYS A 252 1.00 -3.30 -27.22
C LYS A 252 0.87 -4.55 -28.10
N PRO A 253 0.72 -5.75 -27.53
CA PRO A 253 0.51 -6.95 -28.34
C PRO A 253 -0.86 -6.82 -29.01
N GLU A 254 -0.93 -7.18 -30.30
CA GLU A 254 -2.18 -7.18 -31.04
C GLU A 254 -3.18 -8.10 -30.35
N VAL A 255 -4.37 -7.56 -30.03
CA VAL A 255 -5.49 -8.37 -29.57
C VAL A 255 -5.95 -9.18 -30.78
N ILE A 256 -5.64 -10.47 -30.79
CA ILE A 256 -6.26 -11.40 -31.74
C ILE A 256 -7.74 -11.42 -31.36
N GLU A 257 -8.57 -10.69 -32.09
CA GLU A 257 -10.01 -10.82 -32.00
C GLU A 257 -10.35 -12.24 -32.45
N GLU A 258 -10.51 -13.16 -31.48
CA GLU A 258 -11.13 -14.45 -31.74
C GLU A 258 -12.57 -14.15 -32.21
N GLY A 259 -12.72 -14.19 -33.54
CA GLY A 259 -13.96 -13.85 -34.22
C GLY A 259 -15.13 -14.62 -33.62
N LYS A 260 -16.13 -13.88 -33.12
CA LYS A 260 -17.46 -14.42 -32.93
C LYS A 260 -18.10 -14.68 -34.30
N GLY A 261 -17.81 -15.85 -34.86
CA GLY A 261 -18.60 -16.44 -35.92
C GLY A 261 -19.81 -17.20 -35.37
N SER A 262 -21.02 -16.68 -35.60
CA SER A 262 -22.24 -17.42 -36.00
C SER A 262 -23.43 -16.44 -36.01
N GLY A 263 -24.32 -16.41 -37.01
CA GLY A 263 -24.68 -17.48 -37.91
C GLY A 263 -24.94 -17.06 -39.35
N SER A 264 -24.67 -18.02 -40.23
CA SER A 264 -25.30 -18.10 -41.53
C SER A 264 -26.80 -18.34 -41.35
N LYS A 265 -27.63 -17.57 -42.06
CA LYS A 265 -28.82 -18.11 -42.72
C LYS A 265 -28.99 -17.46 -44.09
N THR A 266 -28.84 -18.34 -45.08
CA THR A 266 -29.59 -18.44 -46.34
C THR A 266 -29.41 -17.38 -47.42
N ALA A 267 -28.81 -17.88 -48.51
CA ALA A 267 -28.90 -17.46 -49.90
C ALA A 267 -30.23 -16.80 -50.30
N ASN A 268 -30.12 -15.74 -51.10
CA ASN A 268 -30.99 -15.43 -52.23
C ASN A 268 -30.06 -14.90 -53.34
N MET A 269 -29.68 -15.79 -54.25
CA MET A 269 -30.26 -15.97 -55.58
C MET A 269 -29.85 -14.87 -56.57
N VAL A 270 -29.04 -15.33 -57.51
CA VAL A 270 -28.69 -14.74 -58.80
C VAL A 270 -29.93 -14.17 -59.49
N SER A 271 -29.84 -12.93 -59.98
CA SER A 271 -30.56 -12.51 -61.18
C SER A 271 -29.60 -11.79 -62.12
N LEU A 272 -28.99 -12.59 -62.99
CA LEU A 272 -28.41 -12.15 -64.24
C LEU A 272 -29.12 -12.96 -65.33
N ALA A 273 -30.12 -12.36 -65.98
CA ALA A 273 -30.74 -12.89 -67.19
C ALA A 273 -31.31 -11.74 -68.03
N ALA A 274 -30.60 -11.47 -69.13
CA ALA A 274 -30.96 -10.88 -70.42
C ALA A 274 -32.33 -10.21 -70.62
N ALA A 275 -32.30 -8.97 -71.13
CA ALA A 275 -32.82 -8.56 -72.45
C ALA A 275 -32.25 -7.18 -72.83
#